data_AF-A0A1H0N2E7-F1
#
_entry.id   AF-A0A1H0N2E7-F1
#
_cell.length_a   1.000
_cell.length_b   1.000
_cell.length_c   1.000
_cell.angle_alpha   90.00
_cell.angle_beta   90.00
_cell.angle_gamma   90.00
#
_symmetry.space_group_name_H-M   'P 1'
#
loop_
_entity.id
_entity.type
_entity.pdbx_description
1 polymer ?
#
loop_
_entity_poly.entity_id
_entity_poly.type
_entity_poly.pdbx_seq_one_letter_code
_entity_poly.pdbx_strand_id
1 'polypeptide(L)'
;MSSIPAQTTLAPVYRKALRTWRPVILYFGSQHCPACEMAGPIFRMIAEAYRHFAHIYMLDIGECPRHPCVTGSPTVLFYIEGKLLKKLKGIGTEDTLAQDFALHIGKVKPPAVKRKPRHDLVWLRQTLRRLCTVPRATSQLSRGTWR
;
A
#
# COMPACT_ATOMS: atom_id res chain seq x y z
N MET A 1 1.98 21.50 -26.53
CA MET A 1 2.69 21.57 -25.23
C MET A 1 1.62 21.65 -24.15
N SER A 2 1.40 20.58 -23.37
CA SER A 2 0.37 20.61 -22.32
C SER A 2 0.96 21.20 -21.05
N SER A 3 0.67 22.47 -20.80
CA SER A 3 1.01 23.16 -19.55
C SER A 3 0.36 22.44 -18.37
N ILE A 4 1.17 21.98 -17.43
CA ILE A 4 0.71 21.40 -16.16
C ILE A 4 -0.02 22.52 -15.40
N PRO A 5 -1.30 22.34 -15.01
CA PRO A 5 -2.02 23.37 -14.28
C PRO A 5 -1.34 23.62 -12.93
N ALA A 6 -1.14 24.89 -12.58
CA ALA A 6 -0.64 25.29 -11.28
C ALA A 6 -1.58 24.75 -10.17
N GLN A 7 -1.01 24.42 -9.01
CA GLN A 7 -1.75 23.88 -7.85
C GLN A 7 -2.95 24.74 -7.44
N THR A 8 -2.92 26.04 -7.75
CA THR A 8 -3.98 27.02 -7.51
C THR A 8 -5.30 26.69 -8.22
N THR A 9 -5.31 25.84 -9.25
CA THR A 9 -6.55 25.44 -9.94
C THR A 9 -7.16 24.16 -9.35
N LEU A 10 -6.46 23.48 -8.44
CA LEU A 10 -6.95 22.24 -7.82
C LEU A 10 -7.96 22.54 -6.70
N ALA A 11 -8.89 21.62 -6.44
CA ALA A 11 -9.78 21.71 -5.29
C ALA A 11 -8.99 21.75 -3.95
N PRO A 12 -9.50 22.38 -2.88
CA PRO A 12 -8.79 22.54 -1.61
C PRO A 12 -8.29 21.21 -1.01
N VAL A 13 -9.07 20.13 -1.18
CA VAL A 13 -8.73 18.78 -0.72
C VAL A 13 -7.43 18.28 -1.36
N TYR A 14 -7.27 18.48 -2.67
CA TYR A 14 -6.05 18.10 -3.38
C TYR A 14 -4.86 18.95 -2.97
N ARG A 15 -5.05 20.27 -2.81
CA ARG A 15 -3.97 21.15 -2.35
C ARG A 15 -3.44 20.72 -0.98
N LYS A 16 -4.33 20.33 -0.06
CA LYS A 16 -3.96 19.81 1.25
C LYS A 16 -3.17 18.49 1.12
N ALA A 17 -3.63 17.56 0.30
CA ALA A 17 -2.95 16.28 0.09
C ALA A 17 -1.56 16.42 -0.55
N LEU A 18 -1.38 17.41 -1.45
CA LEU A 18 -0.13 17.67 -2.15
C LEU A 18 0.90 18.48 -1.33
N ARG A 19 0.51 19.02 -0.17
CA ARG A 19 1.39 19.80 0.70
C ARG A 19 2.21 18.88 1.61
N THR A 20 3.08 18.09 0.99
CA THR A 20 3.97 17.13 1.66
C THR A 20 5.27 16.99 0.89
N TRP A 21 6.35 16.61 1.58
CA TRP A 21 7.63 16.31 0.95
C TRP A 21 7.61 14.95 0.25
N ARG A 22 6.75 14.03 0.71
CA ARG A 22 6.68 12.67 0.17
C ARG A 22 5.95 12.67 -1.18
N PRO A 23 6.34 11.80 -2.12
CA PRO A 23 5.58 11.63 -3.36
C PRO A 23 4.12 11.30 -3.07
N VAL A 24 3.20 11.84 -3.88
CA VAL A 24 1.77 11.59 -3.78
C VAL A 24 1.30 10.95 -5.08
N ILE A 25 0.73 9.75 -5.00
CA ILE A 25 0.11 9.06 -6.13
C ILE A 25 -1.39 9.10 -5.95
N LEU A 26 -2.10 9.60 -6.97
CA LEU A 26 -3.56 9.63 -7.02
C LEU A 26 -4.04 8.71 -8.13
N TYR A 27 -4.80 7.67 -7.77
CA TYR A 27 -5.53 6.82 -8.69
C TYR A 27 -6.98 7.29 -8.77
N PHE A 28 -7.45 7.62 -9.96
CA PHE A 28 -8.83 8.01 -10.23
C PHE A 28 -9.54 6.87 -10.96
N GLY A 29 -10.47 6.22 -10.27
CA GLY A 29 -11.30 5.15 -10.78
C GLY A 29 -12.79 5.43 -10.57
N SER A 30 -13.62 4.46 -10.97
CA SER A 30 -15.04 4.44 -10.59
C SER A 30 -15.53 2.99 -10.61
N GLN A 31 -16.52 2.68 -9.78
CA GLN A 31 -17.17 1.37 -9.77
C GLN A 31 -17.89 1.05 -11.10
N HIS A 32 -18.31 2.07 -11.85
CA HIS A 32 -19.00 1.92 -13.13
C HIS A 32 -18.05 1.90 -14.35
N CYS A 33 -16.77 1.65 -14.13
CA CYS A 33 -15.77 1.62 -15.19
C CYS A 33 -15.22 0.20 -15.37
N PRO A 34 -15.50 -0.49 -16.51
CA PRO A 34 -15.04 -1.85 -16.72
C PRO A 34 -13.50 -1.97 -16.74
N ALA A 35 -12.81 -0.96 -17.26
CA ALA A 35 -11.34 -0.93 -17.22
C ALA A 35 -10.78 -0.82 -15.78
N CYS A 36 -11.53 -0.23 -14.84
CA CYS A 36 -11.10 -0.11 -13.45
C CYS A 36 -11.15 -1.43 -12.68
N GLU A 37 -12.01 -2.36 -13.09
CA GLU A 37 -12.16 -3.66 -12.43
C GLU A 37 -10.87 -4.47 -12.48
N MET A 38 -10.20 -4.48 -13.65
CA MET A 38 -8.88 -5.11 -13.80
C MET A 38 -7.74 -4.25 -13.25
N ALA A 39 -7.81 -2.94 -13.46
CA ALA A 39 -6.71 -2.02 -13.18
C ALA A 39 -6.53 -1.74 -11.67
N GLY A 40 -7.63 -1.66 -10.92
CA GLY A 40 -7.63 -1.33 -9.49
C GLY A 40 -6.85 -2.33 -8.63
N PRO A 41 -7.06 -3.65 -8.75
CA PRO A 41 -6.30 -4.66 -8.03
C PRO A 41 -4.80 -4.63 -8.35
N ILE A 42 -4.43 -4.48 -9.64
CA ILE A 42 -3.04 -4.41 -10.08
C ILE A 42 -2.35 -3.18 -9.47
N PHE A 43 -3.02 -2.03 -9.52
CA PHE A 43 -2.53 -0.81 -8.87
C PHE A 43 -2.29 -1.02 -7.38
N ARG A 44 -3.27 -1.58 -6.66
CA ARG A 44 -3.19 -1.82 -5.22
C ARG A 44 -2.02 -2.72 -4.87
N MET A 45 -1.81 -3.78 -5.63
CA MET A 45 -0.70 -4.72 -5.41
C MET A 45 0.66 -4.03 -5.53
N ILE A 46 0.88 -3.25 -6.60
CA ILE A 46 2.13 -2.52 -6.80
C ILE A 46 2.28 -1.42 -5.74
N ALA A 47 1.22 -0.65 -5.49
CA ALA A 47 1.20 0.45 -4.54
C ALA A 47 1.54 0.03 -3.11
N GLU A 48 1.16 -1.18 -2.69
CA GLU A 48 1.38 -1.67 -1.33
C GLU A 48 2.88 -1.67 -0.96
N ALA A 49 3.76 -2.02 -1.91
CA ALA A 49 5.20 -1.98 -1.71
C ALA A 49 5.74 -0.55 -1.43
N TYR A 50 5.04 0.48 -1.89
CA TYR A 50 5.42 1.89 -1.80
C TYR A 50 4.68 2.66 -0.70
N ARG A 51 3.78 2.02 0.06
CA ARG A 51 2.95 2.65 1.10
C ARG A 51 3.73 3.46 2.14
N HIS A 52 4.95 3.04 2.47
CA HIS A 52 5.82 3.73 3.42
C HIS A 52 6.69 4.84 2.79
N PHE A 53 6.79 4.88 1.47
CA PHE A 53 7.64 5.84 0.74
C PHE A 53 6.81 6.96 0.11
N ALA A 54 5.57 6.68 -0.29
CA ALA A 54 4.66 7.64 -0.89
C ALA A 54 3.28 7.66 -0.22
N HIS A 55 2.54 8.76 -0.35
CA HIS A 55 1.12 8.83 -0.03
C HIS A 55 0.32 8.38 -1.24
N ILE A 56 -0.43 7.28 -1.09
CA ILE A 56 -1.16 6.68 -2.20
C ILE A 56 -2.65 6.76 -1.89
N TYR A 57 -3.41 7.37 -2.78
CA TYR A 57 -4.85 7.53 -2.66
C TYR A 57 -5.56 6.90 -3.86
N MET A 58 -6.57 6.08 -3.57
CA MET A 58 -7.52 5.58 -4.57
C MET A 58 -8.81 6.38 -4.40
N LEU A 59 -9.22 7.07 -5.45
CA LEU A 59 -10.33 8.02 -5.45
C LEU A 59 -11.40 7.56 -6.44
N ASP A 60 -12.66 7.65 -6.03
CA ASP A 60 -13.79 7.53 -6.95
C ASP A 60 -14.08 8.89 -7.59
N ILE A 61 -14.18 8.92 -8.91
CA ILE A 61 -14.50 10.14 -9.68
C ILE A 61 -15.92 10.65 -9.37
N GLY A 62 -16.84 9.79 -8.94
CA GLY A 62 -18.20 10.18 -8.55
C GLY A 62 -18.28 10.89 -7.20
N GLU A 63 -17.35 10.60 -6.29
CA GLU A 63 -17.35 11.14 -4.91
C GLU A 63 -16.35 12.28 -4.72
N CYS A 64 -15.36 12.40 -5.61
CA CYS A 64 -14.30 13.38 -5.50
C CYS A 64 -14.52 14.60 -6.41
N PRO A 65 -14.02 15.80 -6.03
CA PRO A 65 -14.04 16.97 -6.92
C PRO A 65 -13.33 16.69 -8.25
N ARG A 66 -13.84 17.26 -9.34
CA ARG A 66 -13.19 17.09 -10.65
C ARG A 66 -11.75 17.62 -10.64
N HIS A 67 -10.84 16.81 -11.16
CA HIS A 67 -9.44 17.16 -11.30
C HIS A 67 -9.13 17.56 -12.75
N PRO A 68 -8.51 18.73 -13.02
CA PRO A 68 -8.33 19.25 -14.40
C PRO A 68 -7.48 18.33 -15.28
N CYS A 69 -6.51 17.64 -14.69
CA CYS A 69 -5.69 16.66 -15.40
C CYS A 69 -6.35 15.29 -15.58
N VAL A 70 -7.58 15.06 -15.11
CA VAL A 70 -8.26 13.76 -15.23
C VAL A 70 -9.44 13.91 -16.16
N THR A 71 -9.36 13.25 -17.32
CA THR A 71 -10.42 13.29 -18.33
C THR A 71 -11.29 12.03 -18.28
N GLY A 72 -10.78 10.94 -17.70
CA GLY A 72 -11.49 9.67 -17.57
C GLY A 72 -10.76 8.71 -16.62
N SER A 73 -11.42 7.61 -16.28
CA SER A 73 -10.86 6.51 -15.48
C SER A 73 -10.46 5.31 -16.36
N PRO A 74 -9.48 4.49 -15.93
CA PRO A 74 -8.56 4.72 -14.81
C PRO A 74 -7.46 5.71 -15.20
N THR A 75 -7.15 6.69 -14.33
CA THR A 75 -6.01 7.60 -14.51
C THR A 75 -5.15 7.62 -13.26
N VAL A 76 -3.83 7.52 -13.42
CA VAL A 76 -2.85 7.65 -12.31
C VAL A 76 -2.07 8.95 -12.48
N LEU A 77 -2.00 9.75 -11.42
CA LEU A 77 -1.20 10.96 -11.34
C LEU A 77 -0.09 10.81 -10.31
N PHE A 78 1.14 11.12 -10.71
CA PHE A 78 2.32 11.14 -9.84
C PHE A 78 2.69 12.59 -9.53
N TYR A 79 2.69 12.93 -8.24
CA TYR A 79 3.12 14.22 -7.74
C TYR A 79 4.37 14.09 -6.88
N ILE A 80 5.34 14.97 -7.09
CA ILE A 80 6.52 15.11 -6.24
C ILE A 80 6.67 16.58 -5.89
N GLU A 81 6.85 16.88 -4.60
CA GLU A 81 6.88 18.26 -4.08
C GLU A 81 5.67 19.10 -4.55
N GLY A 82 4.52 18.42 -4.65
CA GLY A 82 3.28 19.02 -5.11
C GLY A 82 3.20 19.35 -6.61
N LYS A 83 4.22 19.05 -7.41
CA LYS A 83 4.22 19.22 -8.87
C LYS A 83 3.83 17.91 -9.55
N LEU A 84 2.96 17.98 -10.55
CA LEU A 84 2.59 16.82 -11.35
C LEU A 84 3.78 16.44 -12.24
N LEU A 85 4.38 15.26 -12.00
CA LEU A 85 5.48 14.76 -12.82
C LEU A 85 5.00 13.92 -13.99
N LYS A 86 4.04 13.03 -13.75
CA LYS A 86 3.57 12.08 -14.74
C LYS A 86 2.08 11.86 -14.61
N LYS A 87 1.43 11.74 -15.76
CA LYS A 87 0.04 11.32 -15.91
C LYS A 87 0.02 10.06 -16.75
N LEU A 88 -0.56 8.99 -16.23
CA LEU A 88 -0.86 7.77 -16.97
C LEU A 88 -2.34 7.74 -17.28
N LYS A 89 -2.67 7.73 -18.58
CA LYS A 89 -4.04 7.50 -19.06
C LYS A 89 -4.20 5.98 -19.19
N GLY A 90 -4.86 5.35 -18.24
CA GLY A 90 -4.92 3.89 -18.12
C GLY A 90 -3.81 3.31 -17.24
N ILE A 91 -4.05 2.07 -16.80
CA ILE A 91 -3.03 1.21 -16.20
C ILE A 91 -2.64 0.23 -17.30
N GLY A 92 -1.37 0.24 -17.70
CA GLY A 92 -0.83 -0.69 -18.69
C GLY A 92 -0.71 -2.10 -18.11
N THR A 93 0.36 -2.80 -18.49
CA THR A 93 0.72 -4.06 -17.83
C THR A 93 1.31 -3.80 -16.44
N GLU A 94 1.29 -4.82 -15.59
CA GLU A 94 1.91 -4.79 -14.25
C GLU A 94 3.36 -4.26 -14.31
N ASP A 95 4.15 -4.76 -15.28
CA ASP A 95 5.55 -4.37 -15.46
C ASP A 95 5.71 -2.87 -15.77
N THR A 96 4.87 -2.33 -16.66
CA THR A 96 4.94 -0.90 -17.02
C THR A 96 4.61 -0.01 -15.84
N LEU A 97 3.58 -0.38 -15.06
CA LEU A 97 3.21 0.37 -13.88
C LEU A 97 4.28 0.26 -12.79
N ALA A 98 4.86 -0.93 -12.57
CA ALA A 98 5.95 -1.13 -11.63
C ALA A 98 7.19 -0.30 -12.01
N GLN A 99 7.49 -0.22 -13.31
CA GLN A 99 8.59 0.59 -13.84
C GLN A 99 8.35 2.08 -13.62
N ASP A 100 7.15 2.60 -13.87
CA ASP A 100 6.79 4.00 -13.61
C ASP A 100 6.91 4.35 -12.11
N PHE A 101 6.47 3.44 -11.23
CA PHE A 101 6.63 3.60 -9.78
C PHE A 101 8.12 3.64 -9.38
N ALA A 102 8.93 2.72 -9.90
CA ALA A 102 10.35 2.67 -9.59
C ALA A 102 11.12 3.88 -10.13
N LEU A 103 10.72 4.41 -11.29
CA LEU A 103 11.32 5.58 -11.91
C LEU A 103 11.02 6.86 -11.12
N HIS A 104 9.78 7.04 -10.66
CA HIS A 104 9.34 8.28 -10.05
C HIS A 104 9.49 8.31 -8.53
N ILE A 105 9.29 7.20 -7.84
CA ILE A 105 9.44 7.13 -6.36
C ILE A 105 10.86 6.67 -5.98
N GLY A 106 11.56 6.02 -6.90
CA GLY A 106 12.87 5.40 -6.68
C GLY A 106 12.76 3.90 -6.37
N LYS A 107 13.91 3.20 -6.40
CA LYS A 107 13.99 1.79 -6.02
C LYS A 107 13.73 1.66 -4.52
N VAL A 108 12.53 1.22 -4.15
CA VAL A 108 12.21 0.86 -2.78
C VAL A 108 12.75 -0.53 -2.47
N LYS A 109 13.47 -0.66 -1.35
CA LYS A 109 13.70 -1.98 -0.77
C LYS A 109 12.32 -2.48 -0.31
N PRO A 110 11.83 -3.64 -0.81
CA PRO A 110 10.51 -4.10 -0.42
C PRO A 110 10.46 -4.15 1.12
N PRO A 111 9.42 -3.58 1.76
CA PRO A 111 9.29 -3.68 3.20
C PRO A 111 9.39 -5.16 3.55
N ALA A 112 10.27 -5.48 4.50
CA ALA A 112 10.45 -6.87 4.93
C ALA A 112 9.09 -7.40 5.35
N VAL A 113 8.47 -8.22 4.50
CA VAL A 113 7.18 -8.84 4.80
C VAL A 113 7.38 -9.53 6.13
N LYS A 114 6.67 -9.10 7.17
CA LYS A 114 6.67 -9.80 8.47
C LYS A 114 6.09 -11.17 8.21
N ARG A 115 6.94 -12.13 7.86
CA ARG A 115 6.55 -13.52 7.69
C ARG A 115 6.02 -13.94 9.05
N LYS A 116 4.72 -14.28 9.11
CA LYS A 116 4.17 -14.93 10.30
C LYS A 116 5.07 -16.14 10.59
N PRO A 117 5.52 -16.34 11.84
CA PRO A 117 6.30 -17.51 12.17
C PRO A 117 5.50 -18.74 11.70
N ARG A 118 6.11 -19.54 10.82
CA ARG A 118 5.54 -20.83 10.44
C ARG A 118 5.68 -21.72 11.66
N HIS A 119 4.63 -21.77 12.47
CA HIS A 119 4.46 -22.78 13.50
C HIS A 119 4.18 -24.11 12.80
N ASP A 120 5.24 -24.73 12.27
CA ASP A 120 5.16 -26.04 11.66
C ASP A 120 4.88 -27.11 12.73
N LEU A 121 4.49 -28.31 12.28
CA LEU A 121 4.18 -29.41 13.19
C LEU A 121 5.40 -29.82 14.04
N VAL A 122 6.61 -29.56 13.55
CA VAL A 122 7.86 -29.80 14.27
C VAL A 122 7.98 -28.82 15.45
N TRP A 123 7.78 -27.53 15.23
CA TRP A 123 7.74 -26.47 16.24
C TRP A 123 6.63 -26.72 17.27
N LEU A 124 5.42 -27.09 16.83
CA LEU A 124 4.30 -27.43 17.71
C LEU A 124 4.68 -28.62 18.61
N ARG A 125 5.24 -29.69 18.03
CA ARG A 125 5.64 -30.89 18.77
C ARG A 125 6.76 -30.61 19.76
N GLN A 126 7.74 -29.77 19.41
CA GLN A 126 8.80 -29.36 20.33
C GLN A 126 8.28 -28.49 21.47
N THR A 127 7.37 -27.56 21.18
CA THR A 127 6.76 -26.67 22.16
C THR A 127 5.93 -27.47 23.17
N LEU A 128 5.04 -28.34 22.69
CA LEU A 128 4.19 -29.17 23.55
C LEU A 128 5.00 -30.17 24.40
N ARG A 129 6.16 -30.64 23.93
CA ARG A 129 7.07 -31.49 24.72
C ARG A 129 7.69 -30.80 25.92
N ARG A 130 7.84 -29.46 25.88
CA ARG A 130 8.40 -28.66 26.98
C ARG A 130 7.35 -28.21 27.98
N LEU A 131 6.07 -28.30 27.64
CA LEU A 131 4.99 -28.05 28.58
C LEU A 131 4.92 -29.21 29.57
N CYS A 132 5.12 -28.93 30.85
CA CYS A 132 4.82 -29.88 31.90
C CYS A 132 3.33 -30.19 31.84
N THR A 133 2.98 -31.47 31.66
CA THR A 133 1.59 -31.90 31.84
C THR A 133 1.18 -31.60 33.28
N VAL A 134 -0.07 -31.16 33.49
CA VAL A 134 -0.62 -30.78 34.80
C VAL A 134 -0.25 -31.75 35.94
N PRO A 135 -0.25 -33.09 35.76
CA PRO A 135 0.15 -34.02 36.82
C PRO A 135 1.62 -33.89 37.27
N ARG A 136 2.55 -33.56 36.35
CA ARG A 136 3.98 -33.40 36.67
C ARG A 136 4.24 -32.15 37.49
N ALA A 137 3.52 -31.05 37.22
CA ALA A 137 3.62 -29.82 38.01
C ALA A 137 3.18 -30.05 39.46
N THR A 138 2.07 -30.78 39.68
CA THR A 138 1.57 -31.10 41.02
C THR A 138 2.57 -31.94 41.82
N SER A 139 3.26 -32.88 41.17
CA SER A 139 4.28 -33.72 41.82
C SER A 139 5.60 -33.01 42.16
N GLN A 140 5.90 -31.88 41.50
CA GLN A 140 7.06 -31.05 41.84
C GLN A 140 6.74 -30.06 42.96
N LEU A 141 5.52 -29.55 43.01
CA LEU A 141 5.06 -28.72 44.13
C LEU A 141 4.95 -29.53 45.44
N SER A 142 4.58 -30.81 45.38
CA SER A 142 4.49 -31.67 46.58
C SER A 142 5.84 -32.16 47.11
N ARG A 143 6.93 -32.07 46.35
CA ARG A 143 8.30 -32.42 46.79
C ARG A 143 9.11 -31.22 47.30
N GLY A 144 8.55 -30.01 47.21
CA GLY A 144 9.17 -28.76 47.68
C GLY A 144 8.69 -28.32 49.06
N THR A 145 8.36 -29.25 49.97
CA THR A 145 8.18 -28.91 51.38
C THR A 145 9.54 -28.65 52.01
N TRP A 146 9.84 -27.35 52.12
CA TRP A 146 11.01 -26.75 52.74
C TRP A 146 11.31 -27.30 54.15
N ARG A 147 12.58 -27.66 54.37
CA ARG A 147 13.26 -27.52 55.66
C ARG A 147 13.73 -26.08 55.81
#